data_AF-A0A969ZIF2-F1
#
_entry.id   AF-A0A969ZIF2-F1
#
_cell.length_a   1.000
_cell.length_b   1.000
_cell.length_c   1.000
_cell.angle_alpha   90.00
_cell.angle_beta   90.00
_cell.angle_gamma   90.00
#
_symmetry.space_group_name_H-M   'P 1'
#
loop_
_entity.id
_entity.type
_entity.pdbx_description
1 polymer ?
#
loop_
_entity_poly.entity_id
_entity_poly.type
_entity_poly.pdbx_seq_one_letter_code
_entity_poly.pdbx_strand_id
1 'polypeptide(L)'
;MEAQNILNGNINDLKELHVILDNYANISNGVTAADVEKQKIEKEAAAEEKLMLDNIEFTIKKRRDQVVGNFDNEIIKVQDKLKKVRNERGKEKNKKVAARIKEETKDLVLENKNIKEEYRTYMKQNGLSKFWDNKLFISLFYPRTPIEMLILMVTLVFAFIGVPVLLCSALSKVFVLIRILVVMIYIVLILLIFAFLYRFARDDYKQAFLEIRKKQALIYKNNSQINKIKKKIKKDKNEDGYELHDYDNEIKELEDSMADIVVRKNAALDDFEKTTREEIYNEIYRRDIISINEKKQKINDLTSSLKDLETQQKEMALNISTNYTAYMGAENMTMETIERLIMIMDEGKATTVGDAINVSKAMV
;
A
#
# COMPACT_ATOMS: atom_id res chain seq x y z
N MET A 1 -18.11 18.88 80.54
CA MET A 1 -17.95 18.33 81.90
C MET A 1 -16.46 18.15 82.12
N GLU A 2 -15.94 18.62 83.26
CA GLU A 2 -14.54 18.38 83.64
C GLU A 2 -14.28 16.87 83.63
N ALA A 3 -13.12 16.46 83.11
CA ALA A 3 -12.71 15.06 83.02
C ALA A 3 -12.62 14.46 84.43
N GLN A 4 -13.69 13.80 84.86
CA GLN A 4 -13.66 12.90 86.00
C GLN A 4 -12.77 11.73 85.58
N ASN A 5 -11.71 11.45 86.34
CA ASN A 5 -10.79 10.35 86.06
C ASN A 5 -11.59 9.05 85.83
N ILE A 6 -11.58 8.54 84.59
CA ILE A 6 -12.37 7.36 84.16
C ILE A 6 -12.09 6.14 85.04
N LEU A 7 -10.90 6.04 85.65
CA LEU A 7 -10.54 4.93 86.57
C LEU A 7 -11.41 4.90 87.83
N ASN A 8 -11.93 6.05 88.27
CA ASN A 8 -12.85 6.19 89.40
C ASN A 8 -14.32 6.20 88.94
N GLY A 9 -14.57 6.03 87.64
CA GLY A 9 -15.91 6.00 87.05
C GLY A 9 -16.69 4.75 87.42
N ASN A 10 -18.00 4.82 87.18
CA ASN A 10 -18.91 3.68 87.33
C ASN A 10 -19.16 2.99 85.97
N ILE A 11 -19.96 1.93 85.98
CA ILE A 11 -20.24 1.14 84.76
C ILE A 11 -20.88 1.95 83.62
N ASN A 12 -21.61 3.02 83.91
CA ASN A 12 -22.24 3.86 82.89
C ASN A 12 -21.18 4.66 82.11
N ASP A 13 -20.12 5.12 82.78
CA ASP A 13 -19.01 5.84 82.14
C ASP A 13 -18.27 4.93 81.14
N LEU A 14 -18.21 3.63 81.43
CA LEU A 14 -17.61 2.61 80.56
C LEU A 14 -18.53 2.22 79.39
N LYS A 15 -19.85 2.21 79.61
CA LYS A 15 -20.87 2.08 78.54
C LYS A 15 -20.86 3.29 77.60
N GLU A 16 -20.67 4.50 78.13
CA GLU A 16 -20.49 5.72 77.32
C GLU A 16 -19.21 5.65 76.47
N LEU A 17 -18.10 5.17 77.03
CA LEU A 17 -16.87 4.93 76.28
C LEU A 17 -17.04 3.90 75.16
N HIS A 18 -17.78 2.81 75.40
CA HIS A 18 -18.10 1.81 74.37
C HIS A 18 -18.86 2.43 73.19
N VAL A 19 -19.87 3.26 73.47
CA VAL A 19 -20.62 4.01 72.44
C VAL A 19 -19.71 4.99 71.68
N ILE A 20 -18.80 5.66 72.35
CA ILE A 20 -17.81 6.55 71.73
C ILE A 20 -16.91 5.76 70.77
N LEU A 21 -16.42 4.58 71.17
CA LEU A 21 -15.56 3.76 70.31
C LEU A 21 -16.30 3.14 69.12
N ASP A 22 -17.56 2.73 69.30
CA ASP A 22 -18.40 2.27 68.18
C ASP A 22 -18.63 3.40 67.16
N ASN A 23 -18.98 4.59 67.64
CA ASN A 23 -19.13 5.77 66.79
C ASN A 23 -17.82 6.13 66.07
N TYR A 24 -16.67 6.04 66.75
CA TYR A 24 -15.35 6.24 66.13
C TYR A 24 -15.07 5.20 65.03
N ALA A 25 -15.37 3.93 65.28
CA ALA A 25 -15.22 2.86 64.29
C ALA A 25 -16.14 3.08 63.09
N ASN A 26 -17.40 3.49 63.31
CA ASN A 26 -18.36 3.81 62.26
C ASN A 26 -17.89 5.00 61.41
N ILE A 27 -17.38 6.08 62.02
CA ILE A 27 -16.81 7.22 61.31
C ILE A 27 -15.56 6.80 60.52
N SER A 28 -14.67 6.02 61.12
CA SER A 28 -13.45 5.52 60.44
C SER A 28 -13.79 4.65 59.22
N ASN A 29 -14.80 3.79 59.34
CA ASN A 29 -15.32 3.00 58.22
C ASN A 29 -15.98 3.91 57.16
N GLY A 30 -16.68 4.96 57.58
CA GLY A 30 -17.25 5.98 56.69
C GLY A 30 -16.18 6.74 55.89
N VAL A 31 -15.08 7.16 56.53
CA VAL A 31 -13.93 7.81 55.87
C VAL A 31 -13.32 6.89 54.81
N THR A 32 -13.04 5.64 55.17
CA THR A 32 -12.45 4.68 54.21
C THR A 32 -13.38 4.37 53.05
N ALA A 33 -14.68 4.19 53.30
CA ALA A 33 -15.67 3.95 52.25
C ALA A 33 -15.81 5.16 51.30
N ALA A 34 -15.88 6.37 51.85
CA ALA A 34 -15.97 7.60 51.06
C ALA A 34 -14.70 7.87 50.24
N ASP A 35 -13.52 7.56 50.76
CA ASP A 35 -12.24 7.69 50.03
C ASP A 35 -12.17 6.70 48.86
N VAL A 36 -12.57 5.45 49.08
CA VAL A 36 -12.65 4.44 48.01
C VAL A 36 -13.67 4.84 46.93
N GLU A 37 -14.84 5.34 47.32
CA GLU A 37 -15.86 5.82 46.36
C GLU A 37 -15.34 7.03 45.56
N LYS A 38 -14.69 7.98 46.22
CA LYS A 38 -14.06 9.13 45.55
C LYS A 38 -13.02 8.68 44.53
N GLN A 39 -12.06 7.85 44.93
CA GLN A 39 -11.02 7.35 44.01
C GLN A 39 -11.60 6.59 42.81
N LYS A 40 -12.69 5.86 43.02
CA LYS A 40 -13.39 5.17 41.93
C LYS A 40 -13.98 6.17 40.93
N ILE A 41 -14.70 7.17 41.42
CA ILE A 41 -15.34 8.18 40.54
C ILE A 41 -14.29 9.05 39.85
N GLU A 42 -13.18 9.38 40.52
CA GLU A 42 -12.04 10.08 39.90
C GLU A 42 -11.46 9.30 38.72
N LYS A 43 -11.25 8.00 38.88
CA LYS A 43 -10.79 7.13 37.79
C LYS A 43 -11.79 7.05 36.65
N GLU A 44 -13.07 6.93 36.95
CA GLU A 44 -14.14 6.90 35.95
C GLU A 44 -14.25 8.21 35.18
N ALA A 45 -14.18 9.36 35.86
CA ALA A 45 -14.22 10.68 35.24
C ALA A 45 -12.99 10.92 34.34
N ALA A 46 -11.80 10.55 34.81
CA ALA A 46 -10.57 10.66 34.02
C ALA A 46 -10.59 9.74 32.78
N ALA A 47 -11.11 8.52 32.93
CA ALA A 47 -11.26 7.60 31.81
C ALA A 47 -12.26 8.12 30.76
N GLU A 48 -13.39 8.68 31.20
CA GLU A 48 -14.40 9.25 30.31
C GLU A 48 -13.92 10.52 29.61
N GLU A 49 -13.18 11.39 30.31
CA GLU A 49 -12.55 12.57 29.71
C GLU A 49 -11.53 12.17 28.64
N LYS A 50 -10.72 11.14 28.90
CA LYS A 50 -9.81 10.59 27.89
C LYS A 50 -10.56 10.01 26.69
N LEU A 51 -11.59 9.20 26.92
CA LEU A 51 -12.40 8.61 25.85
C LEU A 51 -13.10 9.67 25.00
N MET A 52 -13.58 10.75 25.60
CA MET A 52 -14.14 11.89 24.87
C MET A 52 -13.11 12.51 23.93
N LEU A 53 -11.89 12.81 24.42
CA LEU A 53 -10.82 13.38 23.59
C LEU A 53 -10.40 12.43 22.45
N ASP A 54 -10.25 11.14 22.75
CA ASP A 54 -9.90 10.12 21.75
C ASP A 54 -11.01 10.01 20.68
N ASN A 55 -12.29 10.06 21.08
CA ASN A 55 -13.43 10.03 20.17
C ASN A 55 -13.50 11.26 19.26
N ILE A 56 -13.18 12.45 19.81
CA ILE A 56 -13.10 13.70 19.04
C ILE A 56 -12.03 13.55 17.95
N GLU A 57 -10.81 13.18 18.32
CA GLU A 57 -9.69 13.05 17.39
C GLU A 57 -9.99 11.99 16.32
N PHE A 58 -10.49 10.83 16.72
CA PHE A 58 -10.88 9.76 15.82
C PHE A 58 -11.95 10.22 14.81
N THR A 59 -12.98 10.94 15.29
CA THR A 59 -14.07 11.40 14.43
C THR A 59 -13.62 12.47 13.44
N ILE A 60 -12.81 13.44 13.90
CA ILE A 60 -12.21 14.47 13.03
C ILE A 60 -11.38 13.80 11.94
N LYS A 61 -10.48 12.88 12.32
CA LYS A 61 -9.63 12.17 11.36
C LYS A 61 -10.45 11.36 10.37
N LYS A 62 -11.42 10.58 10.83
CA LYS A 62 -12.28 9.76 9.99
C LYS A 62 -13.07 10.60 8.98
N ARG A 63 -13.69 11.70 9.41
CA ARG A 63 -14.46 12.59 8.53
C ARG A 63 -13.55 13.30 7.52
N ARG A 64 -12.37 13.75 7.95
CA ARG A 64 -11.34 14.32 7.06
C ARG A 64 -10.93 13.33 5.97
N ASP A 65 -10.60 12.10 6.35
CA ASP A 65 -10.17 11.07 5.41
C ASP A 65 -11.30 10.68 4.44
N GLN A 66 -12.57 10.73 4.86
CA GLN A 66 -13.71 10.55 3.97
C GLN A 66 -13.83 11.68 2.93
N VAL A 67 -13.63 12.94 3.33
CA VAL A 67 -13.61 14.07 2.40
C VAL A 67 -12.48 13.88 1.37
N VAL A 68 -11.27 13.61 1.84
CA VAL A 68 -10.10 13.34 0.97
C VAL A 68 -10.38 12.19 0.01
N GLY A 69 -10.86 11.06 0.53
CA GLY A 69 -11.10 9.85 -0.23
C GLY A 69 -12.14 10.03 -1.34
N ASN A 70 -13.18 10.82 -1.10
CA ASN A 70 -14.19 11.12 -2.14
C ASN A 70 -13.57 11.89 -3.31
N PHE A 71 -12.75 12.91 -3.04
CA PHE A 71 -12.05 13.66 -4.10
C PHE A 71 -11.02 12.79 -4.82
N ASP A 72 -10.24 11.99 -4.09
CA ASP A 72 -9.24 11.10 -4.70
C ASP A 72 -9.88 10.06 -5.62
N ASN A 73 -11.03 9.52 -5.24
CA ASN A 73 -11.80 8.62 -6.10
C ASN A 73 -12.25 9.29 -7.40
N GLU A 74 -12.71 10.55 -7.36
CA GLU A 74 -13.08 11.30 -8.56
C GLU A 74 -11.87 11.62 -9.44
N ILE A 75 -10.72 11.98 -8.85
CA ILE A 75 -9.46 12.19 -9.57
C ILE A 75 -9.07 10.90 -10.32
N ILE A 76 -9.13 9.74 -9.66
CA ILE A 76 -8.82 8.45 -10.28
C ILE A 76 -9.75 8.16 -11.46
N LYS A 77 -11.07 8.40 -11.33
CA LYS A 77 -12.03 8.21 -12.42
C LYS A 77 -11.70 9.09 -13.63
N VAL A 78 -11.38 10.37 -13.41
CA VAL A 78 -10.99 11.30 -14.49
C VAL A 78 -9.66 10.87 -15.11
N GLN A 79 -8.69 10.47 -14.30
CA GLN A 79 -7.39 9.97 -14.77
C GLN A 79 -7.53 8.70 -15.64
N ASP A 80 -8.42 7.79 -15.27
CA ASP A 80 -8.71 6.59 -16.05
C ASP A 80 -9.38 6.92 -17.39
N LYS A 81 -10.32 7.88 -17.41
CA LYS A 81 -10.91 8.40 -18.66
C LYS A 81 -9.83 9.04 -19.54
N LEU A 82 -9.00 9.91 -18.98
CA LEU A 82 -7.89 10.56 -19.68
C LEU A 82 -6.94 9.54 -20.32
N LYS A 83 -6.60 8.47 -19.59
CA LYS A 83 -5.78 7.37 -20.13
C LYS A 83 -6.45 6.64 -21.29
N LYS A 84 -7.77 6.40 -21.21
CA LYS A 84 -8.55 5.77 -22.30
C LYS A 84 -8.55 6.65 -23.55
N VAL A 85 -8.90 7.93 -23.42
CA VAL A 85 -8.95 8.88 -24.55
C VAL A 85 -7.57 9.02 -25.20
N ARG A 86 -6.49 9.16 -24.42
CA ARG A 86 -5.12 9.19 -24.95
C ARG A 86 -4.74 7.93 -25.73
N ASN A 87 -5.16 6.75 -25.26
CA ASN A 87 -4.94 5.49 -25.96
C ASN A 87 -5.73 5.40 -27.26
N GLU A 88 -6.97 5.88 -27.28
CA GLU A 88 -7.82 5.93 -28.47
C GLU A 88 -7.26 6.88 -29.51
N ARG A 89 -6.89 8.10 -29.11
CA ARG A 89 -6.15 9.06 -29.94
C ARG A 89 -4.90 8.43 -30.55
N GLY A 90 -4.10 7.73 -29.74
CA GLY A 90 -2.89 7.04 -30.22
C GLY A 90 -3.18 5.94 -31.25
N LYS A 91 -4.27 5.20 -31.09
CA LYS A 91 -4.73 4.19 -32.06
C LYS A 91 -5.18 4.84 -33.37
N GLU A 92 -6.01 5.89 -33.30
CA GLU A 92 -6.49 6.60 -34.49
C GLU A 92 -5.34 7.28 -35.25
N LYS A 93 -4.42 7.93 -34.54
CA LYS A 93 -3.17 8.44 -35.14
C LYS A 93 -2.42 7.36 -35.89
N ASN A 94 -2.21 6.19 -35.28
CA ASN A 94 -1.50 5.08 -35.93
C ASN A 94 -2.24 4.56 -37.17
N LYS A 95 -3.58 4.52 -37.15
CA LYS A 95 -4.40 4.17 -38.32
C LYS A 95 -4.24 5.19 -39.44
N LYS A 96 -4.37 6.50 -39.15
CA LYS A 96 -4.23 7.58 -40.13
C LYS A 96 -2.80 7.64 -40.72
N VAL A 97 -1.77 7.46 -39.89
CA VAL A 97 -0.37 7.33 -40.34
C VAL A 97 -0.19 6.14 -41.27
N ALA A 98 -0.76 4.98 -40.94
CA ALA A 98 -0.71 3.80 -41.79
C ALA A 98 -1.43 4.01 -43.13
N ALA A 99 -2.58 4.69 -43.12
CA ALA A 99 -3.32 5.07 -44.32
C ALA A 99 -2.51 6.03 -45.19
N ARG A 100 -1.88 7.05 -44.61
CA ARG A 100 -1.00 7.99 -45.32
C ARG A 100 0.20 7.30 -45.95
N ILE A 101 0.86 6.39 -45.21
CA ILE A 101 1.95 5.56 -45.77
C ILE A 101 1.44 4.75 -46.95
N LYS A 102 0.26 4.13 -46.83
CA LYS A 102 -0.33 3.33 -47.91
C LYS A 102 -0.62 4.17 -49.15
N GLU A 103 -1.16 5.38 -48.98
CA GLU A 103 -1.47 6.26 -50.11
C GLU A 103 -0.19 6.86 -50.74
N GLU A 104 0.73 7.43 -49.95
CA GLU A 104 1.97 8.03 -50.47
C GLU A 104 2.93 6.99 -51.09
N THR A 105 2.79 5.70 -50.76
CA THR A 105 3.62 4.63 -51.34
C THR A 105 2.89 3.80 -52.39
N LYS A 106 1.62 4.11 -52.67
CA LYS A 106 0.75 3.34 -53.57
C LYS A 106 1.35 3.18 -54.96
N ASP A 107 1.84 4.27 -55.54
CA ASP A 107 2.40 4.27 -56.89
C ASP A 107 3.68 3.43 -56.96
N LEU A 108 4.58 3.57 -55.98
CA LEU A 108 5.81 2.76 -55.91
C LEU A 108 5.51 1.28 -55.67
N VAL A 109 4.48 0.96 -54.90
CA VAL A 109 4.02 -0.42 -54.67
C VAL A 109 3.42 -1.01 -55.95
N LEU A 110 2.62 -0.23 -56.68
CA LEU A 110 2.05 -0.63 -57.96
C LEU A 110 3.15 -0.81 -59.02
N GLU A 111 4.10 0.11 -59.10
CA GLU A 111 5.26 0.01 -59.98
C GLU A 111 6.06 -1.26 -59.67
N ASN A 112 6.32 -1.55 -58.39
CA ASN A 112 6.98 -2.79 -57.97
C ASN A 112 6.22 -4.05 -58.40
N LYS A 113 4.88 -4.02 -58.33
CA LYS A 113 4.04 -5.12 -58.79
C LYS A 113 4.15 -5.29 -60.31
N ASN A 114 4.07 -4.20 -61.07
CA ASN A 114 4.16 -4.21 -62.53
C ASN A 114 5.54 -4.71 -62.98
N ILE A 115 6.64 -4.15 -62.43
CA ILE A 115 8.02 -4.62 -62.72
C ILE A 115 8.15 -6.11 -62.42
N LYS A 116 7.53 -6.58 -61.34
CA LYS A 116 7.55 -7.99 -60.94
C LYS A 116 6.81 -8.90 -61.93
N GLU A 117 5.66 -8.46 -62.43
CA GLU A 117 4.91 -9.17 -63.46
C GLU A 117 5.63 -9.15 -64.81
N GLU A 118 6.24 -8.03 -65.17
CA GLU A 118 7.03 -7.91 -66.39
C GLU A 118 8.24 -8.85 -66.40
N TYR A 119 9.06 -8.89 -65.35
CA TYR A 119 10.24 -9.78 -65.36
C TYR A 119 9.82 -11.26 -65.27
N ARG A 120 8.70 -11.59 -64.61
CA ARG A 120 8.15 -12.94 -64.62
C ARG A 120 7.65 -13.37 -66.00
N THR A 121 7.05 -12.45 -66.74
CA THR A 121 6.62 -12.68 -68.12
C THR A 121 7.84 -12.87 -69.03
N TYR A 122 8.85 -12.02 -68.86
CA TYR A 122 10.14 -12.13 -69.55
C TYR A 122 10.86 -13.46 -69.24
N MET A 123 10.81 -13.95 -67.99
CA MET A 123 11.33 -15.29 -67.65
C MET A 123 10.61 -16.39 -68.42
N LYS A 124 9.27 -16.36 -68.46
CA LYS A 124 8.48 -17.37 -69.19
C LYS A 124 8.77 -17.36 -70.70
N GLN A 125 8.87 -16.18 -71.32
CA GLN A 125 9.16 -16.03 -72.74
C GLN A 125 10.54 -16.61 -73.10
N ASN A 126 11.51 -16.48 -72.20
CA ASN A 126 12.85 -17.05 -72.37
C ASN A 126 12.97 -18.50 -71.84
N GLY A 127 11.86 -19.22 -71.59
CA GLY A 127 11.90 -20.62 -71.13
C GLY A 127 12.40 -20.82 -69.69
N LEU A 128 12.59 -19.76 -68.90
CA LEU A 128 13.05 -19.83 -67.52
C LEU A 128 11.89 -20.10 -66.55
N SER A 129 12.03 -21.17 -65.78
CA SER A 129 11.12 -21.49 -64.68
C SER A 129 11.26 -20.52 -63.50
N LYS A 130 10.18 -20.36 -62.72
CA LYS A 130 10.18 -19.59 -61.46
C LYS A 130 11.18 -20.10 -60.43
N PHE A 131 11.61 -21.36 -60.52
CA PHE A 131 12.62 -21.96 -59.65
C PHE A 131 13.93 -21.15 -59.63
N TRP A 132 14.26 -20.52 -60.77
CA TRP A 132 15.49 -19.74 -60.93
C TRP A 132 15.39 -18.30 -60.39
N ASP A 133 14.21 -17.84 -59.97
CA ASP A 133 13.97 -16.54 -59.31
C ASP A 133 14.14 -16.63 -57.77
N ASN A 134 15.14 -17.39 -57.31
CA ASN A 134 15.42 -17.54 -55.89
C ASN A 134 16.60 -16.66 -55.48
N LYS A 135 16.42 -15.84 -54.43
CA LYS A 135 17.44 -14.94 -53.89
C LYS A 135 18.82 -15.60 -53.72
N LEU A 136 18.88 -16.86 -53.26
CA LEU A 136 20.15 -17.59 -53.11
C LEU A 136 20.82 -17.88 -54.46
N PHE A 137 20.06 -18.38 -55.45
CA PHE A 137 20.58 -18.65 -56.79
C PHE A 137 21.17 -17.38 -57.41
N ILE A 138 20.41 -16.28 -57.37
CA ILE A 138 20.88 -15.06 -58.01
C ILE A 138 22.04 -14.42 -57.24
N SER A 139 22.10 -14.58 -55.91
CA SER A 139 23.25 -14.14 -55.10
C SER A 139 24.52 -14.95 -55.39
N LEU A 140 24.39 -16.23 -55.71
CA LEU A 140 25.51 -17.12 -55.99
C LEU A 140 26.16 -16.83 -57.36
N PHE A 141 25.36 -16.56 -58.40
CA PHE A 141 25.86 -16.41 -59.78
C PHE A 141 25.97 -14.96 -60.26
N TYR A 142 25.20 -14.05 -59.66
CA TYR A 142 25.20 -12.60 -59.95
C TYR A 142 25.15 -11.77 -58.65
N PRO A 143 26.17 -11.85 -57.77
CA PRO A 143 26.27 -10.99 -56.58
C PRO A 143 26.56 -9.54 -56.99
N ARG A 144 25.94 -8.57 -56.32
CA ARG A 144 26.19 -7.14 -56.56
C ARG A 144 26.42 -6.34 -55.29
N THR A 145 25.83 -6.78 -54.18
CA THR A 145 25.99 -6.11 -52.88
C THR A 145 27.04 -6.82 -52.00
N PRO A 146 27.70 -6.11 -51.06
CA PRO A 146 28.67 -6.73 -50.16
C PRO A 146 28.05 -7.86 -49.31
N ILE A 147 26.76 -7.76 -48.98
CA ILE A 147 26.02 -8.82 -48.27
C ILE A 147 25.84 -10.05 -49.16
N GLU A 148 25.53 -9.89 -50.45
CA GLU A 148 25.43 -11.03 -51.38
C GLU A 148 26.80 -11.68 -51.63
N MET A 149 27.88 -10.88 -51.68
CA MET A 149 29.25 -11.39 -51.74
C MET A 149 29.60 -12.23 -50.49
N LEU A 150 29.18 -11.76 -49.31
CA LEU A 150 29.34 -12.51 -48.07
C LEU A 150 28.51 -13.82 -48.09
N ILE A 151 27.28 -13.78 -48.59
CA ILE A 151 26.44 -14.99 -48.74
C ILE A 151 27.11 -16.00 -49.67
N LEU A 152 27.65 -15.55 -50.81
CA LEU A 152 28.42 -16.40 -51.72
C LEU A 152 29.63 -17.03 -51.01
N MET A 153 30.42 -16.24 -50.29
CA MET A 153 31.59 -16.72 -49.54
C MET A 153 31.20 -17.78 -48.49
N VAL A 154 30.18 -17.50 -47.68
CA VAL A 154 29.68 -18.42 -46.65
C VAL A 154 29.14 -19.71 -47.28
N THR A 155 28.41 -19.59 -48.39
CA THR A 155 27.88 -20.77 -49.11
C THR A 155 29.00 -21.64 -49.66
N LEU A 156 30.07 -21.04 -50.19
CA LEU A 156 31.23 -21.76 -50.71
C LEU A 156 32.02 -22.44 -49.58
N VAL A 157 32.29 -21.73 -48.49
CA VAL A 157 32.97 -22.31 -47.30
C VAL A 157 32.15 -23.46 -46.71
N PHE A 158 30.84 -23.29 -46.59
CA PHE A 158 29.95 -24.34 -46.10
C PHE A 158 29.93 -25.55 -47.04
N ALA A 159 29.85 -25.33 -48.34
CA ALA A 159 29.84 -26.40 -49.35
C ALA A 159 31.15 -27.20 -49.39
N PHE A 160 32.32 -26.54 -49.35
CA PHE A 160 33.62 -27.21 -49.53
C PHE A 160 34.32 -27.59 -48.22
N ILE A 161 33.94 -27.02 -47.08
CA ILE A 161 34.55 -27.31 -45.78
C ILE A 161 33.50 -27.86 -44.81
N GLY A 162 32.38 -27.15 -44.66
CA GLY A 162 31.32 -27.53 -43.72
C GLY A 162 30.75 -28.93 -43.98
N VAL A 163 30.25 -29.19 -45.19
CA VAL A 163 29.63 -30.47 -45.55
C VAL A 163 30.64 -31.63 -45.53
N PRO A 164 31.87 -31.50 -46.08
CA PRO A 164 32.89 -32.54 -45.95
C PRO A 164 33.26 -32.87 -44.51
N VAL A 165 33.40 -31.88 -43.63
CA VAL A 165 33.67 -32.11 -42.20
C VAL A 165 32.50 -32.82 -41.52
N LEU A 166 31.27 -32.43 -41.83
CA LEU A 166 30.06 -33.10 -41.32
C LEU A 166 29.96 -34.56 -41.79
N LEU A 167 30.23 -34.83 -43.07
CA LEU A 167 30.27 -36.20 -43.63
C LEU A 167 31.37 -37.04 -42.96
N CYS A 168 32.55 -36.48 -42.74
CA CYS A 168 33.66 -37.14 -42.04
C CYS A 168 33.30 -37.49 -40.58
N SER A 169 32.59 -36.59 -39.89
CA SER A 169 32.14 -36.81 -38.51
C SER A 169 31.05 -37.89 -38.43
N ALA A 170 30.05 -37.83 -39.31
CA ALA A 170 28.94 -38.79 -39.36
C ALA A 170 29.41 -40.22 -39.69
N LEU A 171 30.41 -40.35 -40.56
CA LEU A 171 30.99 -41.64 -40.98
C LEU A 171 32.22 -42.05 -40.15
N SER A 172 32.42 -41.45 -38.98
CA SER A 172 33.61 -41.64 -38.12
C SER A 172 33.93 -43.10 -37.77
N LYS A 173 32.91 -43.97 -37.69
CA LYS A 173 33.04 -45.41 -37.39
C LYS A 173 33.41 -46.28 -38.60
N VAL A 174 33.42 -45.73 -39.81
CA VAL A 174 33.69 -46.45 -41.07
C VAL A 174 35.18 -46.41 -41.41
N PHE A 175 35.68 -47.38 -42.17
CA PHE A 175 37.06 -47.44 -42.64
C PHE A 175 37.50 -46.14 -43.34
N VAL A 176 38.74 -45.70 -43.10
CA VAL A 176 39.24 -44.37 -43.52
C VAL A 176 39.21 -44.19 -45.05
N LEU A 177 39.53 -45.24 -45.83
CA LEU A 177 39.49 -45.14 -47.29
C LEU A 177 38.08 -44.90 -47.84
N ILE A 178 37.05 -45.49 -47.22
CA ILE A 178 35.66 -45.30 -47.63
C ILE A 178 35.21 -43.87 -47.33
N ARG A 179 35.64 -43.29 -46.20
CA ARG A 179 35.38 -41.89 -45.86
C ARG A 179 35.97 -40.92 -46.90
N ILE A 180 37.23 -41.12 -47.26
CA ILE A 180 37.91 -40.29 -48.27
C ILE A 180 37.20 -40.43 -49.62
N LEU A 181 36.84 -41.65 -50.03
CA LEU A 181 36.12 -41.91 -51.28
C LEU A 181 34.78 -41.17 -51.34
N VAL A 182 33.98 -41.21 -50.26
CA VAL A 182 32.68 -40.51 -50.20
C VAL A 182 32.84 -39.00 -50.29
N VAL A 183 33.84 -38.41 -49.61
CA VAL A 183 34.13 -36.97 -49.71
C VAL A 183 34.60 -36.60 -51.11
N MET A 184 35.44 -37.41 -51.75
CA MET A 184 35.88 -37.19 -53.12
C MET A 184 34.71 -37.23 -54.11
N ILE A 185 33.81 -38.21 -53.98
CA ILE A 185 32.58 -38.31 -54.78
C ILE A 185 31.71 -37.07 -54.58
N TYR A 186 31.54 -36.62 -53.32
CA TYR A 186 30.79 -35.41 -53.01
C TYR A 186 31.39 -34.15 -53.66
N ILE A 187 32.71 -33.97 -53.58
CA ILE A 187 33.41 -32.82 -54.18
C ILE A 187 33.26 -32.84 -55.70
N VAL A 188 33.41 -34.00 -56.34
CA VAL A 188 33.20 -34.12 -57.80
C VAL A 188 31.75 -33.80 -58.16
N LEU A 189 30.78 -34.32 -57.40
CA LEU A 189 29.36 -34.08 -57.64
C LEU A 189 28.98 -32.60 -57.48
N ILE A 190 29.47 -31.92 -56.44
CA ILE A 190 29.17 -30.49 -56.24
C ILE A 190 29.85 -29.61 -57.30
N LEU A 191 31.05 -29.97 -57.77
CA LEU A 191 31.71 -29.29 -58.88
C LEU A 191 30.95 -29.47 -60.18
N LEU A 192 30.44 -30.68 -60.47
CA LEU A 192 29.62 -30.93 -61.66
C LEU A 192 28.30 -30.14 -61.61
N ILE A 193 27.62 -30.13 -60.47
CA ILE A 193 26.40 -29.34 -60.29
C ILE A 193 26.70 -27.84 -60.43
N PHE A 194 27.76 -27.35 -59.78
CA PHE A 194 28.13 -25.94 -59.87
C PHE A 194 28.51 -25.55 -61.30
N ALA A 195 29.26 -26.38 -62.03
CA ALA A 195 29.62 -26.16 -63.42
C ALA A 195 28.39 -26.15 -64.34
N PHE A 196 27.44 -27.07 -64.14
CA PHE A 196 26.17 -27.08 -64.86
C PHE A 196 25.37 -25.79 -64.61
N LEU A 197 25.21 -25.40 -63.34
CA LEU A 197 24.50 -24.18 -62.97
C LEU A 197 25.21 -22.92 -63.46
N TYR A 198 26.55 -22.91 -63.44
CA TYR A 198 27.35 -21.81 -63.96
C TYR A 198 27.14 -21.65 -65.45
N ARG A 199 27.27 -22.73 -66.24
CA ARG A 199 27.03 -22.72 -67.69
C ARG A 199 25.61 -22.25 -68.01
N PHE A 200 24.62 -22.80 -67.34
CA PHE A 200 23.21 -22.40 -67.49
C PHE A 200 23.00 -20.90 -67.21
N ALA A 201 23.56 -20.39 -66.10
CA ALA A 201 23.35 -19.02 -65.66
C ALA A 201 24.18 -17.98 -66.42
N ARG A 202 25.42 -18.30 -66.80
CA ARG A 202 26.44 -17.37 -67.34
C ARG A 202 26.68 -17.50 -68.84
N ASP A 203 26.34 -18.64 -69.45
CA ASP A 203 26.53 -18.87 -70.87
C ASP A 203 25.19 -18.89 -71.59
N ASP A 204 24.29 -19.82 -71.23
CA ASP A 204 23.04 -20.05 -71.96
C ASP A 204 22.00 -18.94 -71.76
N TYR A 205 21.82 -18.46 -70.53
CA TYR A 205 20.78 -17.47 -70.17
C TYR A 205 21.33 -16.15 -69.62
N LYS A 206 22.58 -15.82 -69.96
CA LYS A 206 23.29 -14.65 -69.42
C LYS A 206 22.49 -13.35 -69.56
N GLN A 207 22.01 -13.05 -70.77
CA GLN A 207 21.28 -11.82 -71.05
C GLN A 207 19.96 -11.77 -70.28
N ALA A 208 19.25 -12.90 -70.20
CA ALA A 208 17.99 -12.99 -69.49
C ALA A 208 18.16 -12.73 -67.98
N PHE A 209 19.17 -13.33 -67.33
CA PHE A 209 19.44 -13.08 -65.90
C PHE A 209 19.93 -11.66 -65.62
N LEU A 210 20.69 -11.04 -66.52
CA LEU A 210 21.09 -9.64 -66.39
C LEU A 210 19.89 -8.68 -66.43
N GLU A 211 18.92 -8.90 -67.32
CA GLU A 211 17.69 -8.09 -67.37
C GLU A 211 16.80 -8.29 -66.14
N ILE A 212 16.62 -9.53 -65.68
CA ILE A 212 15.92 -9.83 -64.43
C ILE A 212 16.59 -9.11 -63.27
N ARG A 213 17.94 -9.13 -63.21
CA ARG A 213 18.70 -8.42 -62.19
C ARG A 213 18.54 -6.90 -62.24
N LYS A 214 18.47 -6.30 -63.43
CA LYS A 214 18.17 -4.86 -63.58
C LYS A 214 16.79 -4.53 -63.01
N LYS A 215 15.77 -5.33 -63.32
CA LYS A 215 14.39 -5.16 -62.80
C LYS A 215 14.31 -5.36 -61.28
N GLN A 216 15.02 -6.34 -60.73
CA GLN A 216 15.12 -6.54 -59.27
C GLN A 216 15.83 -5.38 -58.56
N ALA A 217 16.87 -4.80 -59.17
CA ALA A 217 17.55 -3.64 -58.62
C ALA A 217 16.64 -2.40 -58.56
N LEU A 218 15.76 -2.22 -59.57
CA LEU A 218 14.75 -1.18 -59.56
C LEU A 218 13.74 -1.38 -58.41
N ILE A 219 13.24 -2.60 -58.23
CA ILE A 219 12.37 -2.95 -57.09
C ILE A 219 13.07 -2.65 -55.75
N TYR A 220 14.36 -2.97 -55.61
CA TYR A 220 15.13 -2.66 -54.41
C TYR A 220 15.24 -1.15 -54.16
N LYS A 221 15.50 -0.35 -55.20
CA LYS A 221 15.54 1.11 -55.12
C LYS A 221 14.19 1.68 -54.68
N ASN A 222 13.09 1.22 -55.27
CA ASN A 222 11.73 1.63 -54.93
C ASN A 222 11.38 1.25 -53.48
N ASN A 223 11.73 0.04 -53.04
CA ASN A 223 11.57 -0.37 -51.63
C ASN A 223 12.38 0.50 -50.66
N SER A 224 13.56 0.96 -51.05
CA SER A 224 14.35 1.91 -50.26
C SER A 224 13.65 3.27 -50.17
N GLN A 225 13.08 3.77 -51.26
CA GLN A 225 12.28 5.00 -51.28
C GLN A 225 11.02 4.87 -50.41
N ILE A 226 10.27 3.77 -50.53
CA ILE A 226 9.13 3.44 -49.66
C ILE A 226 9.54 3.49 -48.18
N ASN A 227 10.68 2.90 -47.83
CA ASN A 227 11.19 2.93 -46.47
C ASN A 227 11.59 4.34 -46.01
N LYS A 228 12.13 5.18 -46.90
CA LYS A 228 12.42 6.60 -46.61
C LYS A 228 11.14 7.39 -46.37
N ILE A 229 10.13 7.23 -47.22
CA ILE A 229 8.80 7.86 -47.06
C ILE A 229 8.17 7.43 -45.73
N LYS A 230 8.14 6.12 -45.45
CA LYS A 230 7.66 5.57 -44.18
C LYS A 230 8.37 6.17 -42.96
N LYS A 231 9.70 6.30 -43.02
CA LYS A 231 10.49 6.93 -41.93
C LYS A 231 10.20 8.42 -41.82
N LYS A 232 10.02 9.13 -42.94
CA LYS A 232 9.68 10.56 -42.97
C LYS A 232 8.31 10.80 -42.31
N ILE A 233 7.28 10.07 -42.73
CA ILE A 233 5.92 10.17 -42.15
C ILE A 233 5.93 9.84 -40.66
N LYS A 234 6.64 8.80 -40.23
CA LYS A 234 6.73 8.45 -38.80
C LYS A 234 7.47 9.47 -37.93
N LYS A 235 8.38 10.25 -38.52
CA LYS A 235 9.10 11.33 -37.84
C LYS A 235 8.42 12.68 -37.97
N ASP A 236 7.39 12.76 -38.81
CA ASP A 236 6.61 13.97 -39.01
C ASP A 236 5.93 14.34 -37.69
N LYS A 237 6.14 15.58 -37.25
CA LYS A 237 5.55 16.12 -36.03
C LYS A 237 4.22 16.81 -36.31
N ASN A 238 3.94 17.15 -37.57
CA ASN A 238 2.68 17.76 -37.94
C ASN A 238 1.59 16.68 -37.96
N GLU A 239 0.59 16.86 -37.10
CA GLU A 239 -0.58 15.98 -36.94
C GLU A 239 -1.88 16.66 -37.41
N ASP A 240 -1.83 17.90 -37.88
CA ASP A 240 -3.00 18.73 -38.22
C ASP A 240 -3.87 18.05 -39.30
N GLY A 241 -3.23 17.32 -40.22
CA GLY A 241 -3.91 16.55 -41.27
C GLY A 241 -4.56 15.24 -40.80
N TYR A 242 -4.48 14.87 -39.52
CA TYR A 242 -5.08 13.64 -38.99
C TYR A 242 -6.42 13.84 -38.29
N GLU A 243 -6.90 15.10 -38.17
CA GLU A 243 -8.20 15.44 -37.56
C GLU A 243 -8.33 14.90 -36.13
N LEU A 244 -7.27 15.03 -35.32
CA LEU A 244 -7.24 14.53 -33.93
C LEU A 244 -7.72 15.58 -32.91
N HIS A 245 -8.20 16.74 -33.38
CA HIS A 245 -8.56 17.88 -32.54
C HIS A 245 -9.67 17.56 -31.54
N ASP A 246 -10.64 16.71 -31.88
CA ASP A 246 -11.71 16.32 -30.96
C ASP A 246 -11.15 15.59 -29.74
N TYR A 247 -10.19 14.67 -29.95
CA TYR A 247 -9.49 13.99 -28.86
C TYR A 247 -8.61 14.96 -28.06
N ASP A 248 -7.95 15.91 -28.72
CA ASP A 248 -7.12 16.92 -28.05
C ASP A 248 -7.96 17.84 -27.16
N ASN A 249 -9.16 18.23 -27.63
CA ASN A 249 -10.13 19.02 -26.86
C ASN A 249 -10.64 18.21 -25.67
N GLU A 250 -11.05 16.96 -25.85
CA GLU A 250 -11.52 16.10 -24.77
C GLU A 250 -10.42 15.84 -23.72
N ILE A 251 -9.18 15.61 -24.16
CA ILE A 251 -8.02 15.49 -23.25
C ILE A 251 -7.86 16.75 -22.41
N LYS A 252 -7.93 17.93 -23.06
CA LYS A 252 -7.79 19.20 -22.37
C LYS A 252 -8.92 19.44 -21.37
N GLU A 253 -10.16 19.17 -21.76
CA GLU A 253 -11.32 19.28 -20.86
C GLU A 253 -11.18 18.36 -19.63
N LEU A 254 -10.70 17.13 -19.82
CA LEU A 254 -10.43 16.20 -18.73
C LEU A 254 -9.27 16.64 -17.84
N GLU A 255 -8.22 17.23 -18.41
CA GLU A 255 -7.09 17.80 -17.65
C GLU A 255 -7.53 19.01 -16.82
N ASP A 256 -8.30 19.92 -17.41
CA ASP A 256 -8.87 21.09 -16.74
C ASP A 256 -9.84 20.65 -15.63
N SER A 257 -10.69 19.65 -15.89
CA SER A 257 -11.57 19.07 -14.88
C SER A 257 -10.80 18.44 -13.72
N MET A 258 -9.72 17.71 -14.00
CA MET A 258 -8.86 17.12 -12.96
C MET A 258 -8.20 18.22 -12.11
N ALA A 259 -7.73 19.29 -12.73
CA ALA A 259 -7.15 20.43 -12.04
C ALA A 259 -8.18 21.14 -11.14
N ASP A 260 -9.40 21.36 -11.65
CA ASP A 260 -10.51 21.93 -10.86
C ASP A 260 -10.86 21.05 -9.65
N ILE A 261 -10.92 19.72 -9.81
CA ILE A 261 -11.16 18.79 -8.69
C ILE A 261 -10.07 18.92 -7.61
N VAL A 262 -8.80 19.05 -8.01
CA VAL A 262 -7.69 19.25 -7.05
C VAL A 262 -7.82 20.58 -6.30
N VAL A 263 -8.20 21.65 -7.00
CA VAL A 263 -8.46 22.95 -6.36
C VAL A 263 -9.61 22.84 -5.36
N ARG A 264 -10.73 22.23 -5.75
CA ARG A 264 -11.89 22.01 -4.87
C ARG A 264 -11.55 21.12 -3.67
N LYS A 265 -10.73 20.07 -3.87
CA LYS A 265 -10.23 19.22 -2.77
C LYS A 265 -9.48 20.05 -1.74
N ASN A 266 -8.56 20.90 -2.18
CA ASN A 266 -7.78 21.73 -1.28
C ASN A 266 -8.65 22.77 -0.55
N ALA A 267 -9.60 23.39 -1.26
CA ALA A 267 -10.56 24.31 -0.66
C ALA A 267 -11.45 23.63 0.39
N ALA A 268 -11.97 22.44 0.09
CA ALA A 268 -12.77 21.66 1.04
C ALA A 268 -11.97 21.20 2.26
N LEU A 269 -10.67 20.90 2.10
CA LEU A 269 -9.80 20.58 3.23
C LEU A 269 -9.51 21.79 4.11
N ASP A 270 -9.27 22.96 3.50
CA ASP A 270 -9.08 24.20 4.23
C ASP A 270 -10.33 24.58 5.03
N ASP A 271 -11.52 24.49 4.42
CA ASP A 271 -12.81 24.70 5.08
C ASP A 271 -13.05 23.69 6.21
N PHE A 272 -12.69 22.42 5.98
CA PHE A 272 -12.79 21.38 7.00
C PHE A 272 -11.92 21.71 8.22
N GLU A 273 -10.65 22.09 8.03
CA GLU A 273 -9.73 22.38 9.12
C GLU A 273 -10.10 23.67 9.87
N LYS A 274 -10.66 24.67 9.18
CA LYS A 274 -11.05 25.96 9.78
C LYS A 274 -12.38 25.92 10.51
N THR A 275 -13.40 25.31 9.91
CA THR A 275 -14.79 25.41 10.40
C THR A 275 -15.31 24.06 10.87
N THR A 276 -15.31 23.05 10.00
CA THR A 276 -15.95 21.76 10.32
C THR A 276 -15.28 21.05 11.51
N ARG A 277 -13.95 21.17 11.64
CA ARG A 277 -13.19 20.60 12.75
C ARG A 277 -13.65 21.14 14.10
N GLU A 278 -13.85 22.44 14.20
CA GLU A 278 -14.30 23.10 15.42
C GLU A 278 -15.76 22.73 15.74
N GLU A 279 -16.62 22.65 14.72
CA GLU A 279 -18.01 22.19 14.90
C GLU A 279 -18.07 20.76 15.44
N ILE A 280 -17.30 19.83 14.88
CA ILE A 280 -17.21 18.43 15.36
C ILE A 280 -16.72 18.39 16.80
N TYR A 281 -15.66 19.15 17.11
CA TYR A 281 -15.11 19.24 18.46
C TYR A 281 -16.19 19.69 19.44
N ASN A 282 -16.87 20.80 19.15
CA ASN A 282 -17.89 21.37 20.00
C ASN A 282 -19.12 20.47 20.15
N GLU A 283 -19.55 19.80 19.09
CA GLU A 283 -20.68 18.87 19.11
C GLU A 283 -20.43 17.70 20.09
N ILE A 284 -19.27 17.05 19.96
CA ILE A 284 -18.91 15.91 20.81
C ILE A 284 -18.62 16.38 22.24
N TYR A 285 -17.86 17.48 22.38
CA TYR A 285 -17.53 18.05 23.69
C TYR A 285 -18.79 18.40 24.48
N ARG A 286 -19.74 19.13 23.89
CA ARG A 286 -20.99 19.51 24.57
C ARG A 286 -21.83 18.31 25.00
N ARG A 287 -21.80 17.22 24.24
CA ARG A 287 -22.53 16.00 24.56
C ARG A 287 -21.91 15.28 25.76
N ASP A 288 -20.59 15.10 25.76
CA ASP A 288 -19.91 14.21 26.71
C ASP A 288 -19.47 14.96 28.00
N ILE A 289 -19.31 16.29 27.95
CA ILE A 289 -18.91 17.10 29.11
C ILE A 289 -19.97 17.12 30.22
N ILE A 290 -21.24 16.87 29.90
CA ILE A 290 -22.34 16.89 30.87
C ILE A 290 -22.13 15.78 31.93
N SER A 291 -21.95 14.54 31.48
CA SER A 291 -21.67 13.37 32.35
C SER A 291 -20.38 13.57 33.16
N ILE A 292 -19.34 14.11 32.53
CA ILE A 292 -18.06 14.41 33.19
C ILE A 292 -18.25 15.46 34.29
N ASN A 293 -19.02 16.51 34.03
CA ASN A 293 -19.29 17.57 35.01
C ASN A 293 -20.12 17.06 36.19
N GLU A 294 -21.09 16.18 35.95
CA GLU A 294 -21.86 15.51 37.02
C GLU A 294 -20.94 14.68 37.93
N LYS A 295 -20.00 13.93 37.34
CA LYS A 295 -19.00 13.18 38.12
C LYS A 295 -18.04 14.09 38.88
N LYS A 296 -17.59 15.20 38.26
CA LYS A 296 -16.75 16.22 38.92
C LYS A 296 -17.47 16.87 40.09
N GLN A 297 -18.76 17.14 39.95
CA GLN A 297 -19.59 17.63 41.06
C GLN A 297 -19.65 16.59 42.19
N LYS A 298 -19.93 15.32 41.87
CA LYS A 298 -19.95 14.25 42.88
C LYS A 298 -18.60 14.07 43.59
N ILE A 299 -17.48 14.24 42.89
CA ILE A 299 -16.13 14.24 43.49
C ILE A 299 -15.97 15.41 44.48
N ASN A 300 -16.46 16.61 44.13
CA ASN A 300 -16.40 17.76 45.03
C ASN A 300 -17.26 17.56 46.28
N ASP A 301 -18.46 17.00 46.13
CA ASP A 301 -19.37 16.71 47.23
C ASP A 301 -18.79 15.64 48.17
N LEU A 302 -18.22 14.57 47.61
CA LEU A 302 -17.51 13.55 48.37
C LEU A 302 -16.25 14.10 49.06
N THR A 303 -15.51 14.99 48.39
CA THR A 303 -14.32 15.62 48.99
C THR A 303 -14.69 16.49 50.18
N SER A 304 -15.82 17.20 50.11
CA SER A 304 -16.33 18.01 51.23
C SER A 304 -16.77 17.12 52.39
N SER A 305 -17.56 16.08 52.10
CA SER A 305 -18.00 15.08 53.09
C SER A 305 -16.83 14.36 53.76
N LEU A 306 -15.79 14.00 52.99
CA LEU A 306 -14.57 13.38 53.51
C LEU A 306 -13.86 14.29 54.49
N LYS A 307 -13.70 15.57 54.15
CA LYS A 307 -13.05 16.54 55.02
C LYS A 307 -13.79 16.71 56.36
N ASP A 308 -15.11 16.71 56.32
CA ASP A 308 -15.95 16.81 57.53
C ASP A 308 -15.81 15.54 58.40
N LEU A 309 -15.87 14.35 57.78
CA LEU A 309 -15.68 13.07 58.47
C LEU A 309 -14.26 12.92 59.05
N GLU A 310 -13.23 13.32 58.31
CA GLU A 310 -11.83 13.34 58.79
C GLU A 310 -11.66 14.29 59.98
N THR A 311 -12.36 15.43 59.96
CA THR A 311 -12.35 16.39 61.08
C THR A 311 -13.01 15.79 62.31
N GLN A 312 -14.20 15.18 62.16
CA GLN A 312 -14.89 14.49 63.25
C GLN A 312 -14.05 13.32 63.79
N GLN A 313 -13.47 12.51 62.91
CA GLN A 313 -12.59 11.41 63.28
C GLN A 313 -11.40 11.91 64.09
N LYS A 314 -10.76 13.00 63.66
CA LYS A 314 -9.62 13.60 64.35
C LYS A 314 -9.99 14.16 65.71
N GLU A 315 -11.09 14.90 65.81
CA GLU A 315 -11.60 15.43 67.08
C GLU A 315 -11.93 14.30 68.06
N MET A 316 -12.58 13.25 67.57
CA MET A 316 -12.93 12.08 68.35
C MET A 316 -11.70 11.27 68.79
N ALA A 317 -10.72 11.08 67.90
CA ALA A 317 -9.44 10.47 68.24
C ALA A 317 -8.68 11.25 69.33
N LEU A 318 -8.66 12.59 69.23
CA LEU A 318 -8.03 13.46 70.23
C LEU A 318 -8.76 13.40 71.57
N ASN A 319 -10.11 13.39 71.56
CA ASN A 319 -10.93 13.23 72.75
C ASN A 319 -10.68 11.87 73.42
N ILE A 320 -10.74 10.78 72.65
CA ILE A 320 -10.45 9.41 73.11
C ILE A 320 -9.05 9.36 73.74
N SER A 321 -8.05 9.94 73.06
CA SER A 321 -6.67 9.96 73.54
C SER A 321 -6.50 10.73 74.84
N THR A 322 -7.09 11.93 74.94
CA THR A 322 -6.92 12.85 76.08
C THR A 322 -7.71 12.39 77.31
N ASN A 323 -8.96 11.97 77.13
CA ASN A 323 -9.89 11.72 78.24
C ASN A 323 -9.99 10.26 78.67
N TYR A 324 -9.58 9.31 77.82
CA TYR A 324 -9.73 7.88 78.10
C TYR A 324 -8.39 7.12 78.00
N THR A 325 -7.70 7.21 76.86
CA THR A 325 -6.44 6.47 76.63
C THR A 325 -5.34 6.86 77.61
N ALA A 326 -5.22 8.16 77.97
CA ALA A 326 -4.24 8.64 78.94
C ALA A 326 -4.39 8.00 80.33
N TYR A 327 -5.61 7.60 80.71
CA TYR A 327 -5.92 7.00 82.01
C TYR A 327 -5.98 5.47 81.97
N MET A 328 -6.56 4.90 80.92
CA MET A 328 -6.76 3.45 80.80
C MET A 328 -5.61 2.70 80.13
N GLY A 329 -4.72 3.38 79.40
CA GLY A 329 -3.69 2.75 78.59
C GLY A 329 -4.23 2.23 77.25
N ALA A 330 -3.44 2.35 76.18
CA ALA A 330 -3.87 2.03 74.81
C ALA A 330 -4.28 0.56 74.63
N GLU A 331 -3.70 -0.34 75.41
CA GLU A 331 -3.99 -1.77 75.41
C GLU A 331 -5.41 -2.11 75.92
N ASN A 332 -6.02 -1.22 76.71
CA ASN A 332 -7.37 -1.41 77.28
C ASN A 332 -8.46 -0.64 76.52
N MET A 333 -8.12 -0.02 75.39
CA MET A 333 -9.03 0.80 74.57
C MET A 333 -9.67 0.04 73.39
N THR A 334 -9.48 -1.28 73.32
CA THR A 334 -10.12 -2.10 72.29
C THR A 334 -11.57 -2.41 72.66
N MET A 335 -12.43 -2.51 71.65
CA MET A 335 -13.86 -2.77 71.83
C MET A 335 -14.12 -4.03 72.67
N GLU A 336 -13.41 -5.11 72.35
CA GLU A 336 -13.48 -6.39 73.07
C GLU A 336 -13.05 -6.26 74.55
N THR A 337 -12.02 -5.47 74.84
CA THR A 337 -11.56 -5.28 76.22
C THR A 337 -12.55 -4.45 77.02
N ILE A 338 -13.17 -3.45 76.42
CA ILE A 338 -14.19 -2.62 77.08
C ILE A 338 -15.46 -3.43 77.34
N GLU A 339 -15.90 -4.26 76.41
CA GLU A 339 -17.02 -5.19 76.62
C GLU A 339 -16.74 -6.17 77.78
N ARG A 340 -15.51 -6.70 77.88
CA ARG A 340 -15.09 -7.53 79.00
C ARG A 340 -15.13 -6.77 80.33
N LEU A 341 -14.67 -5.52 80.36
CA LEU A 341 -14.70 -4.67 81.56
C LEU A 341 -16.13 -4.34 81.99
N ILE A 342 -17.04 -4.06 81.04
CA ILE A 342 -18.48 -3.89 81.31
C ILE A 342 -19.04 -5.16 81.98
N MET A 343 -18.73 -6.33 81.44
CA MET A 343 -19.20 -7.62 81.96
C MET A 343 -18.72 -7.87 83.39
N ILE A 344 -17.44 -7.62 83.69
CA ILE A 344 -16.87 -7.77 85.04
C ILE A 344 -17.57 -6.85 86.06
N MET A 345 -17.93 -5.62 85.64
CA MET A 345 -18.66 -4.67 86.48
C MET A 345 -20.15 -5.03 86.61
N ASP A 346 -20.82 -5.50 85.55
CA ASP A 346 -22.22 -5.95 85.57
C ASP A 346 -22.39 -7.21 86.46
N GLU A 347 -21.36 -8.06 86.55
CA GLU A 347 -21.31 -9.22 87.47
C GLU A 347 -21.02 -8.83 88.93
N GLY A 348 -20.80 -7.55 89.22
CA GLY A 348 -20.53 -7.03 90.57
C GLY A 348 -19.14 -7.36 91.12
N LYS A 349 -18.20 -7.82 90.28
CA LYS A 349 -16.84 -8.21 90.69
C LYS A 349 -15.89 -7.01 90.87
N ALA A 350 -16.28 -5.84 90.39
CA ALA A 350 -15.56 -4.59 90.54
C ALA A 350 -16.53 -3.42 90.70
N THR A 351 -16.17 -2.42 91.51
CA THR A 351 -17.01 -1.23 91.76
C THR A 351 -16.53 0.00 91.01
N THR A 352 -15.25 0.05 90.62
CA THR A 352 -14.65 1.11 89.82
C THR A 352 -14.00 0.54 88.56
N VAL A 353 -13.82 1.37 87.53
CA VAL A 353 -13.16 1.00 86.27
C VAL A 353 -11.72 0.53 86.49
N GLY A 354 -10.97 1.20 87.38
CA GLY A 354 -9.60 0.82 87.72
C GLY A 354 -9.52 -0.58 88.37
N ASP A 355 -10.47 -0.90 89.24
CA ASP A 355 -10.57 -2.25 89.83
C ASP A 355 -10.91 -3.29 88.77
N ALA A 356 -11.84 -2.97 87.86
CA ALA A 356 -12.21 -3.86 86.76
C ALA A 356 -11.02 -4.19 85.85
N ILE A 357 -10.14 -3.22 85.57
CA ILE A 357 -8.90 -3.41 84.79
C ILE A 357 -7.91 -4.32 85.54
N ASN A 358 -7.78 -4.17 86.86
CA ASN A 358 -6.92 -5.03 87.66
C ASN A 358 -7.45 -6.47 87.74
N VAL A 359 -8.77 -6.63 87.87
CA VAL A 359 -9.44 -7.94 87.85
C VAL A 359 -9.30 -8.59 86.47
N SER A 360 -9.49 -7.84 85.38
CA SER A 360 -9.33 -8.39 84.03
C SER A 360 -7.89 -8.83 83.77
N LYS A 361 -6.89 -8.06 84.24
CA LYS A 361 -5.46 -8.41 84.15
C LYS A 361 -5.08 -9.61 85.02
N ALA A 362 -5.83 -9.91 86.08
CA ALA A 362 -5.63 -11.08 86.93
C ALA A 362 -6.35 -12.34 86.40
N MET A 363 -7.26 -12.19 85.44
CA MET A 363 -7.98 -13.28 84.77
C MET A 363 -7.32 -13.74 83.46
N VAL A 364 -6.39 -12.94 82.94
CA VAL A 364 -5.41 -13.32 81.90
C VAL A 364 -4.22 -13.99 82.56
#